data_AF-A0A6A4PUW0-F1
#
_entry.id   AF-A0A6A4PUW0-F1
#
_cell.length_a   1.000
_cell.length_b   1.000
_cell.length_c   1.000
_cell.angle_alpha   90.00
_cell.angle_beta   90.00
_cell.angle_gamma   90.00
#
_symmetry.space_group_name_H-M   'P 1'
#
loop_
_entity.id
_entity.type
_entity.pdbx_description
1 polymer ?
#
loop_
_entity_poly.entity_id
_entity_poly.type
_entity_poly.pdbx_seq_one_letter_code
_entity_poly.pdbx_strand_id
1 'polypeptide(L)'
;MYFAPRDSHKSQIQFALERGIPAFSAMLGTRRLPFPAFGFDLVHCSRCLIPFTAYNATYFIEVDRLLLPGGYLVIYGPPVQWPKQDKEWSDLQGVARALCYELIAVDGNTVIWKKPVEDTCLPNNNEFGLESCVDLDDPSSAWYFKLKKCVSRRSSIKGEYGIGTIPEWPGRLTAPSPRSTHLRNGADVYEADTKRWVRKVAHYKNSLNVKLGTPAIRNVMDMNAFFGGFAAALISDPVWVMN
;
A
#
# COMPACT_ATOMS: atom_id res chain seq x y z
N MET A 1 -7.13 -4.09 -0.07
CA MET A 1 -6.22 -5.24 0.05
C MET A 1 -6.05 -5.57 1.53
N TYR A 2 -6.04 -6.84 1.90
CA TYR A 2 -5.92 -7.32 3.28
C TYR A 2 -4.55 -7.96 3.52
N PHE A 3 -3.95 -7.73 4.68
CA PHE A 3 -2.66 -8.30 5.06
C PHE A 3 -2.81 -9.07 6.35
N ALA A 4 -2.34 -10.31 6.36
CA ALA A 4 -2.26 -11.10 7.58
C ALA A 4 -1.02 -12.00 7.56
N PRO A 5 -0.42 -12.27 8.74
CA PRO A 5 0.60 -13.29 8.85
C PRO A 5 0.02 -14.67 8.52
N ARG A 6 0.90 -15.65 8.31
CA ARG A 6 0.49 -17.05 8.18
C ARG A 6 -0.10 -17.51 9.51
N ASP A 7 -1.42 -17.56 9.59
CA ASP A 7 -2.16 -17.95 10.79
C ASP A 7 -1.98 -19.45 11.07
N SER A 8 -1.83 -19.83 12.34
CA SER A 8 -1.84 -21.22 12.81
C SER A 8 -3.25 -21.72 13.11
N HIS A 9 -4.22 -20.82 13.35
CA HIS A 9 -5.58 -21.14 13.74
C HIS A 9 -6.59 -20.20 13.06
N LYS A 10 -7.10 -20.63 11.89
CA LYS A 10 -8.07 -19.98 10.97
C LYS A 10 -7.41 -19.15 9.87
N SER A 11 -7.61 -19.57 8.62
CA SER A 11 -7.02 -18.96 7.44
C SER A 11 -7.74 -17.65 7.07
N GLN A 12 -7.41 -16.55 7.76
CA GLN A 12 -7.98 -15.21 7.46
C GLN A 12 -7.76 -14.79 6.01
N ILE A 13 -6.58 -15.11 5.46
CA ILE A 13 -6.27 -14.90 4.04
C ILE A 13 -7.26 -15.67 3.17
N GLN A 14 -7.44 -16.97 3.40
CA GLN A 14 -8.38 -17.79 2.63
C GLN A 14 -9.80 -17.21 2.69
N PHE A 15 -10.27 -16.83 3.89
CA PHE A 15 -11.60 -16.25 4.07
C PHE A 15 -11.80 -14.94 3.32
N ALA A 16 -10.75 -14.09 3.27
CA ALA A 16 -10.76 -12.85 2.51
C ALA A 16 -10.79 -13.13 1.00
N LEU A 17 -9.96 -14.07 0.52
CA LEU A 17 -9.93 -14.47 -0.89
C LEU A 17 -11.27 -15.09 -1.34
N GLU A 18 -11.89 -15.95 -0.51
CA GLU A 18 -13.22 -16.52 -0.75
C GLU A 18 -14.33 -15.46 -0.86
N ARG A 19 -14.11 -14.29 -0.26
CA ARG A 19 -15.01 -13.13 -0.34
C ARG A 19 -14.62 -12.15 -1.45
N GLY A 20 -13.66 -12.50 -2.29
CA GLY A 20 -13.17 -11.65 -3.37
C GLY A 20 -12.39 -10.43 -2.89
N ILE A 21 -11.91 -10.44 -1.65
CA ILE A 21 -11.04 -9.38 -1.12
C ILE A 21 -9.59 -9.78 -1.42
N PRO A 22 -8.84 -9.00 -2.22
CA PRO A 22 -7.43 -9.27 -2.45
C PRO A 22 -6.68 -9.30 -1.12
N ALA A 23 -6.01 -10.41 -0.84
CA ALA A 23 -5.32 -10.63 0.42
C ALA A 23 -3.91 -11.17 0.20
N PHE A 24 -2.97 -10.79 1.06
CA PHE A 24 -1.58 -11.18 0.95
C PHE A 24 -1.05 -11.69 2.29
N SER A 25 -0.37 -12.82 2.25
CA SER A 25 0.30 -13.39 3.42
C SER A 25 1.62 -12.67 3.68
N ALA A 26 1.61 -11.66 4.54
CA ALA A 26 2.79 -10.92 4.94
C ALA A 26 2.76 -10.57 6.43
N MET A 27 3.96 -10.38 6.99
CA MET A 27 4.16 -9.97 8.37
C MET A 27 5.17 -8.82 8.41
N LEU A 28 4.91 -7.82 9.25
CA LEU A 28 5.94 -6.85 9.64
C LEU A 28 6.95 -7.55 10.55
N GLY A 29 8.10 -7.92 9.98
CA GLY A 29 9.15 -8.69 10.63
C GLY A 29 10.49 -7.99 10.50
N THR A 30 11.49 -8.66 9.93
CA THR A 30 12.84 -8.09 9.73
C THR A 30 13.06 -7.56 8.30
N ARG A 31 12.10 -7.79 7.41
CA ARG A 31 12.16 -7.42 5.98
C ARG A 31 11.07 -6.43 5.63
N ARG A 32 11.33 -5.62 4.60
CA ARG A 32 10.32 -4.75 3.98
C ARG A 32 9.15 -5.60 3.47
N LEU A 33 7.95 -5.05 3.56
CA LEU A 33 6.78 -5.59 2.88
C LEU A 33 7.02 -5.53 1.36
N PRO A 34 6.56 -6.53 0.59
CA PRO A 34 6.86 -6.71 -0.83
C PRO A 34 6.12 -5.72 -1.75
N PHE A 35 6.03 -4.46 -1.35
CA PHE A 35 5.36 -3.40 -2.08
C PHE A 35 6.32 -2.24 -2.33
N PRO A 36 6.21 -1.57 -3.48
CA PRO A 36 6.97 -0.36 -3.76
C PRO A 36 6.56 0.75 -2.79
N ALA A 37 7.46 1.71 -2.58
CA ALA A 37 7.17 2.88 -1.77
C ALA A 37 6.09 3.75 -2.42
N PHE A 38 5.25 4.40 -1.62
CA PHE A 38 4.12 5.21 -2.10
C PHE A 38 3.13 4.37 -2.94
N GLY A 39 2.76 3.19 -2.44
CA GLY A 39 1.84 2.27 -3.10
C GLY A 39 0.39 2.37 -2.64
N PHE A 40 0.12 3.00 -1.49
CA PHE A 40 -1.19 2.97 -0.84
C PHE A 40 -1.64 4.38 -0.43
N ASP A 41 -2.92 4.68 -0.67
CA ASP A 41 -3.54 5.93 -0.22
C ASP A 41 -3.91 5.88 1.27
N LEU A 42 -4.17 4.67 1.78
CA LEU A 42 -4.62 4.42 3.14
C LEU A 42 -4.08 3.08 3.66
N VAL A 43 -3.59 3.09 4.90
CA VAL A 43 -3.21 1.88 5.65
C VAL A 43 -4.06 1.85 6.91
N HIS A 44 -4.82 0.76 7.07
CA HIS A 44 -5.67 0.53 8.23
C HIS A 44 -5.21 -0.72 8.99
N CYS A 45 -4.90 -0.55 10.27
CA CYS A 45 -4.70 -1.63 11.21
C CYS A 45 -5.90 -1.70 12.16
N SER A 46 -6.64 -2.80 12.13
CA SER A 46 -7.69 -3.10 13.11
C SER A 46 -7.22 -4.22 14.03
N ARG A 47 -6.95 -3.87 15.29
CA ARG A 47 -6.46 -4.76 16.36
C ARG A 47 -5.30 -5.65 15.90
N CYS A 48 -4.38 -5.09 15.11
CA CYS A 48 -3.25 -5.84 14.57
C CYS A 48 -2.18 -6.17 15.62
N LEU A 49 -2.20 -5.49 16.77
CA LEU A 49 -1.22 -5.64 17.86
C LEU A 49 0.24 -5.49 17.38
N ILE A 50 0.45 -4.73 16.31
CA ILE A 50 1.78 -4.40 15.81
C ILE A 50 2.39 -3.37 16.75
N PRO A 51 3.55 -3.63 17.36
CA PRO A 51 4.19 -2.67 18.25
C PRO A 51 4.91 -1.60 17.42
N PHE A 52 4.15 -0.64 16.86
CA PHE A 52 4.65 0.34 15.88
C PHE A 52 5.87 1.15 16.34
N THR A 53 6.03 1.34 17.65
CA THR A 53 7.15 2.08 18.27
C THR A 53 8.39 1.21 18.50
N ALA A 54 8.28 -0.12 18.38
CA ALA A 54 9.38 -1.04 18.62
C ALA A 54 10.53 -0.88 17.62
N TYR A 55 11.72 -1.28 18.05
CA TYR A 55 12.95 -1.26 17.23
C TYR A 55 13.20 0.09 16.56
N ASN A 56 13.12 1.18 17.33
CA ASN A 56 13.25 2.56 16.84
C ASN A 56 12.20 2.89 15.77
N ALA A 57 10.94 2.54 16.04
CA ALA A 57 9.81 2.79 15.16
C ALA A 57 9.90 2.22 13.72
N THR A 58 10.74 1.20 13.48
CA THR A 58 10.93 0.63 12.12
C THR A 58 9.65 0.14 11.46
N TYR A 59 8.67 -0.36 12.23
CA TYR A 59 7.38 -0.76 11.68
C TYR A 59 6.54 0.44 11.22
N PHE A 60 6.57 1.54 11.97
CA PHE A 60 5.94 2.79 11.55
C PHE A 60 6.64 3.34 10.30
N ILE A 61 7.97 3.32 10.25
CA ILE A 61 8.76 3.75 9.09
C ILE A 61 8.41 2.91 7.85
N GLU A 62 8.19 1.60 8.00
CA GLU A 62 7.77 0.75 6.89
C GLU A 62 6.38 1.11 6.37
N VAL A 63 5.44 1.43 7.26
CA VAL A 63 4.12 1.94 6.88
C VAL A 63 4.25 3.32 6.19
N ASP A 64 5.10 4.19 6.72
CA ASP A 64 5.38 5.48 6.10
C ASP A 64 5.92 5.31 4.68
N ARG A 65 6.89 4.40 4.46
CA ARG A 65 7.44 4.08 3.14
C ARG A 65 6.33 3.71 2.16
N LEU A 66 5.34 2.94 2.60
CA LEU A 66 4.25 2.45 1.76
C LEU A 66 3.18 3.51 1.45
N LEU A 67 2.91 4.43 2.37
CA LEU A 67 1.88 5.45 2.22
C LEU A 67 2.30 6.57 1.27
N LEU A 68 1.41 6.92 0.33
CA LEU A 68 1.53 8.10 -0.51
C LEU A 68 1.60 9.39 0.35
N PRO A 69 2.35 10.43 -0.06
CA PRO A 69 2.23 11.75 0.55
C PRO A 69 0.77 12.24 0.56
N GLY A 70 0.28 12.73 1.70
CA GLY A 70 -1.14 13.04 1.90
C GLY A 70 -2.02 11.85 2.32
N GLY A 71 -1.45 10.64 2.41
CA GLY A 71 -2.17 9.40 2.71
C GLY A 71 -2.54 9.26 4.18
N TYR A 72 -3.41 8.29 4.48
CA TYR A 72 -3.98 8.14 5.82
C TYR A 72 -3.48 6.87 6.51
N LEU A 73 -3.03 7.02 7.75
CA LEU A 73 -2.80 5.91 8.66
C LEU A 73 -3.94 5.86 9.67
N VAL A 74 -4.66 4.74 9.68
CA VAL A 74 -5.76 4.49 10.62
C VAL A 74 -5.37 3.32 11.52
N ILE A 75 -5.40 3.53 12.84
CA ILE A 75 -5.17 2.47 13.82
C ILE A 75 -6.40 2.37 14.72
N TYR A 76 -6.98 1.18 14.78
CA TYR A 76 -8.05 0.84 15.69
C TYR A 76 -7.60 -0.25 16.67
N GLY A 77 -7.73 -0.01 17.97
CA GLY A 77 -7.34 -0.93 19.05
C GLY A 77 -6.12 -0.46 19.85
N PRO A 78 -5.56 -1.34 20.70
CA PRO A 78 -4.44 -0.97 21.56
C PRO A 78 -3.22 -0.48 20.74
N PRO A 79 -2.52 0.59 21.16
CA PRO A 79 -2.66 1.30 22.44
C PRO A 79 -3.62 2.51 22.43
N VAL A 80 -4.38 2.74 21.36
CA VAL A 80 -5.20 3.96 21.18
C VAL A 80 -6.26 4.06 22.29
N GLN A 81 -6.12 5.08 23.16
CA GLN A 81 -6.98 5.32 24.34
C GLN A 81 -7.23 4.08 25.20
N TRP A 82 -6.28 3.13 25.23
CA TRP A 82 -6.48 1.85 25.91
C TRP A 82 -6.07 1.95 27.39
N PRO A 83 -6.89 1.47 28.34
CA PRO A 83 -6.55 1.54 29.76
C PRO A 83 -5.22 0.86 30.08
N LYS A 84 -4.38 1.52 30.88
CA LYS A 84 -3.04 1.03 31.30
C LYS A 84 -2.00 0.94 30.19
N GLN A 85 -2.24 1.60 29.04
CA GLN A 85 -1.27 1.71 27.94
C GLN A 85 -1.01 3.18 27.56
N ASP A 86 -1.13 4.09 28.53
CA ASP A 86 -0.95 5.53 28.33
C ASP A 86 0.45 5.87 27.80
N LYS A 87 1.46 5.11 28.23
CA LYS A 87 2.84 5.26 27.76
C LYS A 87 2.97 4.86 26.30
N GLU A 88 2.52 3.67 25.93
CA GLU A 88 2.57 3.17 24.55
C GLU A 88 1.76 4.06 23.60
N TRP A 89 0.64 4.60 24.08
CA TRP A 89 -0.15 5.59 23.35
C TRP A 89 0.63 6.89 23.13
N SER A 90 1.26 7.43 24.19
CA SER A 90 2.11 8.63 24.10
C SER A 90 3.30 8.41 23.16
N ASP A 91 3.97 7.26 23.25
CA ASP A 91 5.11 6.90 22.39
C ASP A 91 4.67 6.82 20.92
N LEU A 92 3.51 6.21 20.65
CA LEU A 92 2.93 6.12 19.30
C LEU A 92 2.62 7.51 18.73
N GLN A 93 2.00 8.38 19.52
CA GLN A 93 1.80 9.77 19.14
C GLN A 93 3.12 10.52 18.93
N GLY A 94 4.13 10.23 19.74
CA GLY A 94 5.46 10.81 19.64
C GLY A 94 6.14 10.46 18.31
N VAL A 95 6.07 9.20 17.88
CA VAL A 95 6.57 8.76 16.58
C VAL A 95 5.82 9.44 15.43
N ALA A 96 4.49 9.49 15.49
CA ALA A 96 3.69 10.16 14.47
C ALA A 96 4.06 11.65 14.36
N ARG A 97 4.20 12.35 15.49
CA ARG A 97 4.66 13.74 15.55
C ARG A 97 6.08 13.92 15.01
N ALA A 98 6.99 12.99 15.32
CA ALA A 98 8.37 13.02 14.84
C ALA A 98 8.48 12.86 13.32
N LEU A 99 7.51 12.23 12.67
CA LEU A 99 7.37 12.13 11.21
C LEU A 99 6.41 13.18 10.62
N CYS A 100 5.98 14.14 11.45
CA CYS A 100 5.08 15.24 11.13
C CYS A 100 3.75 14.80 10.53
N TYR A 101 3.22 13.67 11.00
CA TYR A 101 1.86 13.28 10.71
C TYR A 101 0.88 14.24 11.41
N GLU A 102 -0.09 14.73 10.64
CA GLU A 102 -1.17 15.55 11.15
C GLU A 102 -2.20 14.63 11.83
N LEU A 103 -2.56 14.92 13.07
CA LEU A 103 -3.62 14.21 13.77
C LEU A 103 -4.99 14.73 13.31
N ILE A 104 -5.76 13.89 12.62
CA ILE A 104 -7.06 14.26 12.07
C ILE A 104 -8.17 14.01 13.09
N ALA A 105 -8.17 12.84 13.71
CA ALA A 105 -9.19 12.45 14.67
C ALA A 105 -8.68 11.40 15.65
N VAL A 106 -9.19 11.46 16.88
CA VAL A 106 -9.16 10.36 17.85
C VAL A 106 -10.60 10.16 18.30
N ASP A 107 -11.16 8.99 18.03
CA ASP A 107 -12.52 8.63 18.41
C ASP A 107 -12.54 7.22 19.02
N GLY A 108 -12.83 7.18 20.33
CA GLY A 108 -12.66 6.00 21.15
C GLY A 108 -11.28 5.35 20.94
N ASN A 109 -11.28 4.09 20.54
CA ASN A 109 -10.04 3.33 20.31
C ASN A 109 -9.51 3.46 18.88
N THR A 110 -9.92 4.50 18.13
CA THR A 110 -9.50 4.74 16.75
C THR A 110 -8.74 6.06 16.65
N VAL A 111 -7.63 6.05 15.93
CA VAL A 111 -6.88 7.24 15.56
C VAL A 111 -6.69 7.29 14.05
N ILE A 112 -6.78 8.50 13.51
CA ILE A 112 -6.55 8.80 12.11
C ILE A 112 -5.46 9.87 12.02
N TRP A 113 -4.38 9.54 11.33
CA TRP A 113 -3.34 10.49 10.96
C TRP A 113 -3.26 10.66 9.46
N LYS A 114 -2.87 11.86 9.03
CA LYS A 114 -2.55 12.19 7.64
C LYS A 114 -1.05 12.42 7.49
N LYS A 115 -0.44 11.72 6.54
CA LYS A 115 0.97 11.86 6.17
C LYS A 115 1.18 13.22 5.50
N PRO A 116 2.22 13.99 5.85
CA PRO A 116 2.46 15.29 5.23
C PRO A 116 2.83 15.13 3.76
N VAL A 117 2.48 16.14 2.96
CA VAL A 117 2.76 16.18 1.51
C VAL A 117 4.22 16.59 1.25
N GLU A 118 4.72 17.56 2.03
CA GLU A 118 6.05 18.14 1.85
C GLU A 118 7.10 17.54 2.80
N ASP A 119 8.37 17.61 2.41
CA ASP A 119 9.54 17.18 3.20
C ASP A 119 10.00 18.23 4.22
N THR A 120 9.07 19.03 4.76
CA THR A 120 9.36 20.09 5.75
C THR A 120 9.85 19.55 7.10
N CYS A 121 9.75 18.24 7.29
CA CYS A 121 10.04 17.49 8.50
C CYS A 121 11.32 16.66 8.33
N LEU A 122 12.49 17.30 8.35
CA LEU A 122 13.74 16.55 8.51
C LEU A 122 13.96 16.28 10.01
N PRO A 123 14.30 15.05 10.40
CA PRO A 123 14.34 14.62 11.80
C PRO A 123 15.62 15.07 12.52
N ASN A 124 16.04 16.32 12.33
CA ASN A 124 17.31 16.81 12.87
C ASN A 124 17.28 17.09 14.39
N ASN A 125 16.22 16.72 15.12
CA ASN A 125 16.14 16.87 16.59
C ASN A 125 15.02 16.01 17.23
N ASN A 126 14.95 14.72 16.89
CA ASN A 126 13.85 13.87 17.35
C ASN A 126 14.32 12.95 18.49
N GLU A 127 13.60 12.89 19.61
CA GLU A 127 13.89 11.99 20.76
C GLU A 127 14.00 10.50 20.36
N PHE A 128 13.44 10.13 19.20
CA PHE A 128 13.41 8.77 18.67
C PHE A 128 14.63 8.38 17.81
N GLY A 129 15.59 9.30 17.58
CA GLY A 129 16.80 9.03 16.79
C GLY A 129 16.51 8.61 15.34
N LEU A 130 15.46 9.17 14.75
CA LEU A 130 15.10 8.92 13.36
C LEU A 130 16.04 9.71 12.44
N GLU A 131 16.66 9.04 11.49
CA GLU A 131 17.57 9.68 10.54
C GLU A 131 17.02 9.58 9.12
N SER A 132 17.44 10.48 8.22
CA SER A 132 17.16 10.33 6.79
C SER A 132 18.02 9.22 6.18
N CYS A 133 17.47 8.40 5.30
CA CYS A 133 18.27 7.44 4.55
C CYS A 133 19.22 8.17 3.57
N VAL A 134 20.37 7.57 3.29
CA VAL A 134 21.27 8.04 2.23
C VAL A 134 20.57 7.89 0.88
N ASP A 135 20.66 8.91 0.02
CA ASP A 135 19.94 9.02 -1.26
C ASP A 135 20.33 7.95 -2.32
N LEU A 136 21.25 7.04 -2.00
CA LEU A 136 21.68 5.94 -2.87
C LEU A 136 20.73 4.72 -2.84
N ASP A 137 19.82 4.66 -1.87
CA ASP A 137 18.96 3.51 -1.64
C ASP A 137 17.55 3.74 -2.18
N ASP A 138 17.15 2.99 -3.21
CA ASP A 138 15.79 3.04 -3.74
C ASP A 138 14.77 2.54 -2.69
N PRO A 139 13.80 3.39 -2.28
CA PRO A 139 12.76 3.01 -1.33
C PRO A 139 11.75 2.00 -1.92
N SER A 140 11.68 1.87 -3.24
CA SER A 140 10.84 0.87 -3.93
C SER A 140 11.45 -0.53 -3.95
N SER A 141 12.75 -0.64 -3.68
CA SER A 141 13.45 -1.92 -3.53
C SER A 141 12.98 -2.62 -2.25
N ALA A 142 12.06 -3.57 -2.41
CA ALA A 142 11.37 -4.24 -1.31
C ALA A 142 11.74 -5.73 -1.16
N TRP A 143 12.03 -6.41 -2.28
CA TRP A 143 12.22 -7.85 -2.28
C TRP A 143 13.53 -8.27 -1.63
N TYR A 144 13.46 -9.08 -0.57
CA TYR A 144 14.61 -9.50 0.24
C TYR A 144 15.39 -8.35 0.92
N PHE A 145 14.85 -7.13 0.94
CA PHE A 145 15.44 -6.01 1.66
C PHE A 145 15.06 -6.06 3.15
N LYS A 146 16.04 -5.81 4.01
CA LYS A 146 15.80 -5.66 5.46
C LYS A 146 15.07 -4.35 5.74
N LEU A 147 14.30 -4.32 6.83
CA LEU A 147 13.77 -3.07 7.35
C LEU A 147 14.92 -2.10 7.65
N LYS A 148 14.68 -0.83 7.37
CA LYS A 148 15.64 0.24 7.64
C LYS A 148 15.17 1.07 8.82
N LYS A 149 16.15 1.58 9.57
CA LYS A 149 15.95 2.49 10.71
C LYS A 149 15.94 3.96 10.30
N CYS A 150 15.94 4.24 8.99
CA CYS A 150 15.98 5.56 8.43
C CYS A 150 14.73 5.83 7.59
N VAL A 151 14.32 7.09 7.52
CA VAL A 151 13.18 7.56 6.77
C VAL A 151 13.64 7.88 5.35
N SER A 152 12.97 7.30 4.35
CA SER A 152 13.27 7.61 2.95
C SER A 152 12.70 8.98 2.60
N ARG A 153 13.53 9.87 2.04
CA ARG A 153 13.08 11.21 1.60
C ARG A 153 12.05 11.08 0.48
N ARG A 154 11.02 11.93 0.47
CA ARG A 154 9.98 11.86 -0.58
C ARG A 154 10.54 12.32 -1.93
N SER A 155 11.50 13.25 -1.91
CA SER A 155 12.28 13.67 -3.09
C SER A 155 13.12 12.56 -3.74
N SER A 156 13.37 11.44 -3.06
CA SER A 156 14.17 10.33 -3.61
C SER A 156 13.47 9.58 -4.74
N ILE A 157 12.14 9.75 -4.92
CA ILE A 157 11.39 9.13 -6.01
C ILE A 157 11.01 10.20 -7.05
N LYS A 158 11.43 9.99 -8.29
CA LYS A 158 11.04 10.85 -9.43
C LYS A 158 9.58 10.63 -9.77
N GLY A 159 8.75 11.69 -9.72
CA GLY A 159 7.34 11.68 -10.11
C GLY A 159 6.42 12.30 -9.07
N GLU A 160 5.22 12.70 -9.49
CA GLU A 160 4.20 13.28 -8.61
C GLU A 160 3.31 12.19 -8.00
N TYR A 161 3.67 11.74 -6.80
CA TYR A 161 2.97 10.68 -6.06
C TYR A 161 2.02 11.20 -4.98
N GLY A 162 1.78 12.51 -4.90
CA GLY A 162 0.89 13.07 -3.88
C GLY A 162 -0.56 12.66 -4.10
N ILE A 163 -1.32 12.46 -3.02
CA ILE A 163 -2.77 12.43 -3.15
C ILE A 163 -3.25 13.79 -3.65
N GLY A 164 -4.00 13.79 -4.76
CA GLY A 164 -4.40 14.97 -5.51
C GLY A 164 -3.63 15.18 -6.82
N THR A 165 -2.42 14.62 -6.97
CA THR A 165 -1.68 14.67 -8.24
C THR A 165 -1.98 13.47 -9.13
N ILE A 166 -2.35 12.33 -8.52
CA ILE A 166 -2.79 11.13 -9.24
C ILE A 166 -4.32 11.10 -9.39
N PRO A 167 -4.86 10.55 -10.49
CA PRO A 167 -6.30 10.40 -10.66
C PRO A 167 -6.94 9.60 -9.53
N GLU A 168 -8.14 9.99 -9.16
CA GLU A 168 -8.96 9.27 -8.19
C GLU A 168 -9.46 7.94 -8.76
N TRP A 169 -9.82 7.02 -7.87
CA TRP A 169 -10.50 5.80 -8.26
C TRP A 169 -11.92 6.14 -8.78
N PRO A 170 -12.40 5.56 -9.90
CA PRO A 170 -11.79 4.49 -10.69
C PRO A 170 -10.90 4.97 -11.85
N GLY A 171 -10.81 6.27 -12.13
CA GLY A 171 -10.04 6.83 -13.25
C GLY A 171 -8.56 6.43 -13.26
N ARG A 172 -7.99 6.12 -12.10
CA ARG A 172 -6.63 5.58 -11.94
C ARG A 172 -6.36 4.28 -12.70
N LEU A 173 -7.39 3.46 -12.97
CA LEU A 173 -7.24 2.15 -13.62
C LEU A 173 -6.71 2.21 -15.05
N THR A 174 -6.96 3.31 -15.73
CA THR A 174 -6.62 3.51 -17.15
C THR A 174 -5.65 4.67 -17.36
N ALA A 175 -5.13 5.25 -16.27
CA ALA A 175 -4.18 6.35 -16.33
C ALA A 175 -2.75 5.80 -16.17
N PRO A 176 -1.79 6.24 -17.00
CA PRO A 176 -0.39 5.90 -16.81
C PRO A 176 0.09 6.32 -15.42
N SER A 177 0.70 5.39 -14.68
CA SER A 177 1.32 5.72 -13.39
C SER A 177 2.51 6.67 -13.59
N PRO A 178 2.78 7.59 -12.65
CA PRO A 178 4.03 8.35 -12.64
C PRO A 178 5.28 7.44 -12.68
N ARG A 179 5.19 6.19 -12.19
CA ARG A 179 6.30 5.22 -12.28
C ARG A 179 6.62 4.75 -13.69
N SER A 180 5.71 4.96 -14.65
CA SER A 180 5.95 4.59 -16.05
C SER A 180 7.15 5.34 -16.64
N THR A 181 7.58 6.46 -16.06
CA THR A 181 8.78 7.20 -16.49
C THR A 181 10.07 6.40 -16.34
N HIS A 182 10.09 5.35 -15.50
CA HIS A 182 11.25 4.45 -15.39
C HIS A 182 11.42 3.56 -16.62
N LEU A 183 10.37 3.42 -17.43
CA LEU A 183 10.38 2.65 -18.67
C LEU A 183 10.49 3.60 -19.85
N ARG A 184 11.31 3.23 -20.84
CA ARG A 184 11.40 3.97 -22.09
C ARG A 184 10.03 3.97 -22.78
N ASN A 185 9.49 5.17 -23.03
CA ASN A 185 8.14 5.38 -23.57
C ASN A 185 7.03 4.73 -22.72
N GLY A 186 7.21 4.63 -21.39
CA GLY A 186 6.33 3.83 -20.53
C GLY A 186 4.86 4.23 -20.59
N ALA A 187 4.54 5.51 -20.77
CA ALA A 187 3.16 5.97 -20.94
C ALA A 187 2.52 5.44 -22.22
N ASP A 188 3.23 5.52 -23.35
CA ASP A 188 2.76 5.01 -24.64
C ASP A 188 2.61 3.48 -24.61
N VAL A 189 3.57 2.78 -23.99
CA VAL A 189 3.52 1.32 -23.85
C VAL A 189 2.35 0.91 -22.95
N TYR A 190 2.11 1.65 -21.86
CA TYR A 190 0.96 1.43 -20.98
C TYR A 190 -0.35 1.61 -21.76
N GLU A 191 -0.51 2.70 -22.51
CA GLU A 191 -1.73 2.96 -23.28
C GLU A 191 -1.96 1.87 -24.35
N ALA A 192 -0.90 1.43 -25.03
CA ALA A 192 -0.97 0.34 -25.98
C ALA A 192 -1.37 -0.99 -25.32
N ASP A 193 -0.84 -1.29 -24.12
CA ASP A 193 -1.20 -2.48 -23.34
C ASP A 193 -2.67 -2.45 -22.89
N THR A 194 -3.15 -1.31 -22.37
CA THR A 194 -4.55 -1.13 -21.99
C THR A 194 -5.47 -1.37 -23.19
N LYS A 195 -5.21 -0.74 -24.34
CA LYS A 195 -6.00 -0.94 -25.57
C LYS A 195 -5.97 -2.39 -26.04
N ARG A 196 -4.81 -3.06 -25.93
CA ARG A 196 -4.65 -4.47 -26.29
C ARG A 196 -5.52 -5.37 -25.41
N TRP A 197 -5.50 -5.18 -24.09
CA TRP A 197 -6.28 -6.02 -23.17
C TRP A 197 -7.77 -5.80 -23.29
N VAL A 198 -8.24 -4.56 -23.47
CA VAL A 198 -9.65 -4.27 -23.76
C VAL A 198 -10.13 -5.05 -25.00
N ARG A 199 -9.35 -5.03 -26.09
CA ARG A 199 -9.68 -5.79 -27.32
C ARG A 199 -9.68 -7.30 -27.09
N LYS A 200 -8.67 -7.83 -26.38
CA LYS A 200 -8.56 -9.27 -26.10
C LYS A 200 -9.70 -9.79 -25.22
N VAL A 201 -10.01 -9.08 -24.13
CA VAL A 201 -11.12 -9.43 -23.23
C VAL A 201 -12.44 -9.43 -23.99
N ALA A 202 -12.68 -8.42 -24.85
CA ALA A 202 -13.86 -8.38 -25.70
C ALA A 202 -13.92 -9.58 -26.67
N HIS A 203 -12.79 -9.98 -27.26
CA HIS A 203 -12.73 -11.18 -28.12
C HIS A 203 -13.04 -12.47 -27.36
N TYR A 204 -12.49 -12.66 -26.15
CA TYR A 204 -12.80 -13.83 -25.31
C TYR A 204 -14.30 -13.92 -24.99
N LYS A 205 -14.92 -12.80 -24.65
CA LYS A 205 -16.36 -12.76 -24.35
C LYS A 205 -17.21 -12.99 -25.59
N ASN A 206 -16.96 -12.23 -26.65
CA ASN A 206 -17.91 -12.12 -27.76
C ASN A 206 -17.68 -13.17 -28.84
N SER A 207 -16.42 -13.53 -29.12
CA SER A 207 -16.08 -14.48 -30.19
C SER A 207 -15.93 -15.90 -29.67
N LEU A 208 -15.35 -16.07 -28.47
CA LEU A 208 -15.13 -17.39 -27.87
C LEU A 208 -16.20 -17.77 -26.85
N ASN A 209 -17.17 -16.89 -26.60
CA ASN A 209 -18.29 -17.10 -25.68
C ASN A 209 -17.85 -17.54 -24.28
N VAL A 210 -16.70 -17.03 -23.81
CA VAL A 210 -16.18 -17.33 -22.47
C VAL A 210 -17.11 -16.68 -21.45
N LYS A 211 -17.70 -17.50 -20.59
CA LYS A 211 -18.70 -17.08 -19.59
C LYS A 211 -18.05 -16.46 -18.35
N LEU A 212 -17.25 -15.41 -18.56
CA LEU A 212 -16.63 -14.61 -17.51
C LEU A 212 -17.69 -14.05 -16.55
N GLY A 213 -17.45 -14.17 -15.26
CA GLY A 213 -18.32 -13.64 -14.20
C GLY A 213 -19.52 -14.52 -13.87
N THR A 214 -19.66 -15.67 -14.52
CA THR A 214 -20.69 -16.66 -14.22
C THR A 214 -20.19 -17.69 -13.21
N PRO A 215 -21.05 -18.53 -12.60
CA PRO A 215 -20.59 -19.64 -11.75
C PRO A 215 -19.58 -20.58 -12.42
N ALA A 216 -19.53 -20.62 -13.76
CA ALA A 216 -18.56 -21.42 -14.50
C ALA A 216 -17.14 -20.83 -14.46
N ILE A 217 -17.01 -19.49 -14.51
CA ILE A 217 -15.72 -18.80 -14.49
C ILE A 217 -15.83 -17.53 -13.64
N ARG A 218 -15.45 -17.66 -12.37
CA ARG A 218 -15.39 -16.53 -11.41
C ARG A 218 -13.98 -16.05 -11.12
N ASN A 219 -12.96 -16.86 -11.42
CA ASN A 219 -11.58 -16.57 -11.11
C ASN A 219 -10.72 -16.78 -12.36
N VAL A 220 -9.79 -15.88 -12.62
CA VAL A 220 -8.83 -15.95 -13.72
C VAL A 220 -7.45 -15.61 -13.19
N MET A 221 -6.44 -16.33 -13.67
CA MET A 221 -5.04 -16.10 -13.29
C MET A 221 -4.34 -15.35 -14.42
N ASP A 222 -3.78 -14.19 -14.11
CA ASP A 222 -2.87 -13.45 -14.96
C ASP A 222 -1.43 -13.82 -14.62
N MET A 223 -0.90 -14.77 -15.38
CA MET A 223 0.47 -15.26 -15.20
C MET A 223 1.54 -14.21 -15.51
N ASN A 224 1.18 -13.08 -16.13
CA ASN A 224 2.11 -12.01 -16.46
C ASN A 224 1.40 -10.65 -16.46
N ALA A 225 1.11 -10.16 -15.25
CA ALA A 225 0.34 -8.94 -15.07
C ALA A 225 0.99 -7.71 -15.74
N PHE A 226 2.33 -7.63 -15.82
CA PHE A 226 3.07 -6.48 -16.35
C PHE A 226 2.58 -5.14 -15.77
N PHE A 227 1.68 -4.42 -16.47
CA PHE A 227 1.04 -3.18 -16.01
C PHE A 227 -0.31 -3.34 -15.31
N GLY A 228 -0.84 -4.56 -15.23
CA GLY A 228 -2.18 -4.89 -14.71
C GLY A 228 -3.31 -4.62 -15.71
N GLY A 229 -3.01 -4.43 -17.00
CA GLY A 229 -3.99 -4.07 -18.03
C GLY A 229 -5.10 -5.11 -18.22
N PHE A 230 -4.81 -6.40 -18.02
CA PHE A 230 -5.81 -7.46 -18.08
C PHE A 230 -6.83 -7.36 -16.93
N ALA A 231 -6.35 -7.18 -15.69
CA ALA A 231 -7.21 -6.98 -14.53
C ALA A 231 -8.05 -5.71 -14.66
N ALA A 232 -7.45 -4.62 -15.15
CA ALA A 232 -8.17 -3.37 -15.41
C ALA A 232 -9.28 -3.55 -16.46
N ALA A 233 -9.03 -4.31 -17.53
CA ALA A 233 -10.01 -4.59 -18.58
C ALA A 233 -11.18 -5.49 -18.12
N LEU A 234 -11.02 -6.21 -17.00
CA LEU A 234 -12.04 -7.08 -16.40
C LEU A 234 -12.76 -6.45 -15.21
N ILE A 235 -12.47 -5.19 -14.84
CA ILE A 235 -13.02 -4.57 -13.63
C ILE A 235 -14.55 -4.50 -13.60
N SER A 236 -15.19 -4.41 -14.77
CA SER A 236 -16.65 -4.37 -14.89
C SER A 236 -17.30 -5.75 -14.77
N ASP A 237 -16.52 -6.82 -14.81
CA ASP A 237 -17.02 -8.18 -14.69
C ASP A 237 -16.90 -8.66 -13.23
N PRO A 238 -17.84 -9.51 -12.76
CA PRO A 238 -17.72 -10.14 -11.45
C PRO A 238 -16.72 -11.31 -11.50
N VAL A 239 -15.50 -11.02 -11.95
CA VAL A 239 -14.37 -11.94 -12.06
C VAL A 239 -13.25 -11.47 -11.15
N TRP A 240 -12.64 -12.41 -10.44
CA TRP A 240 -11.43 -12.17 -9.69
C TRP A 240 -10.19 -12.47 -10.52
N VAL A 241 -9.28 -11.50 -10.61
CA VAL A 241 -8.00 -11.67 -11.30
C VAL A 241 -6.90 -11.86 -10.27
N MET A 242 -6.20 -13.00 -10.35
CA MET A 242 -5.05 -13.37 -9.52
C MET A 242 -3.76 -13.15 -10.30
N ASN A 243 -2.74 -12.55 -9.67
CA ASN A 243 -1.42 -12.28 -10.26
C ASN A 243 -0.32 -13.02 -9.50
#